data_AF-A0A944GN15-F1
#
_entry.id   AF-A0A944GN15-F1
#
_cell.length_a   1.000
_cell.length_b   1.000
_cell.length_c   1.000
_cell.angle_alpha   90.00
_cell.angle_beta   90.00
_cell.angle_gamma   90.00
#
_symmetry.space_group_name_H-M   'P 1'
#
loop_
_entity.id
_entity.type
_entity.pdbx_description
1 polymer ?
#
loop_
_entity_poly.entity_id
_entity_poly.type
_entity_poly.pdbx_seq_one_letter_code
_entity_poly.pdbx_strand_id
1 'polypeptide(L)' 'MNKKMSVSEILQDVYVEPLEGADAGLEAGAVEFSSRGVEPGALFFCVPGTAADGHDYAADA' A
#
# COMPACT_ATOMS: atom_id res chain seq x y z
N MET A 1 -6.94 -10.86 -16.08
CA MET A 1 -7.10 -9.59 -15.33
C MET A 1 -6.89 -9.93 -13.87
N ASN A 2 -5.94 -9.29 -13.19
CA ASN A 2 -5.76 -9.49 -11.75
C ASN A 2 -7.02 -8.98 -11.04
N LYS A 3 -7.51 -9.74 -10.07
CA LYS A 3 -8.69 -9.34 -9.28
C LYS A 3 -8.33 -8.09 -8.49
N LYS A 4 -9.10 -7.01 -8.65
CA LYS A 4 -9.05 -5.85 -7.74
C LYS A 4 -9.76 -6.20 -6.43
N MET A 5 -9.24 -5.69 -5.33
CA MET A 5 -9.82 -5.80 -4.00
C MET A 5 -9.75 -4.44 -3.32
N SER A 6 -10.71 -4.15 -2.45
CA SER A 6 -10.63 -2.97 -1.60
C SER A 6 -9.47 -3.08 -0.63
N VAL A 7 -8.90 -1.94 -0.23
CA VAL A 7 -7.87 -1.88 0.81
C VAL A 7 -8.37 -2.52 2.12
N SER A 8 -9.65 -2.36 2.44
CA SER A 8 -10.27 -3.01 3.61
C SER A 8 -10.26 -4.54 3.55
N GLU A 9 -10.49 -5.14 2.38
CA GLU A 9 -10.40 -6.59 2.19
C GLU A 9 -8.95 -7.08 2.26
N ILE A 10 -8.00 -6.31 1.71
CA ILE A 10 -6.57 -6.64 1.77
C ILE A 10 -6.07 -6.66 3.21
N LEU A 11 -6.54 -5.73 4.05
CA LEU A 11 -6.08 -5.53 5.42
C LEU A 11 -7.00 -6.19 6.47
N GLN A 12 -7.92 -7.08 6.08
CA GLN A 12 -8.95 -7.63 6.97
C GLN A 12 -8.44 -8.29 8.27
N ASP A 13 -7.22 -8.84 8.24
CA ASP A 13 -6.58 -9.51 9.39
C ASP A 13 -5.38 -8.72 9.93
N VAL A 14 -5.25 -7.45 9.53
CA VAL A 14 -4.15 -6.57 9.93
C VAL A 14 -4.71 -5.48 10.83
N TYR A 15 -4.07 -5.29 11.99
CA TYR A 15 -4.39 -4.14 12.83
C TYR A 15 -3.96 -2.85 12.11
N VAL A 16 -4.91 -1.94 11.90
CA VAL A 16 -4.70 -0.67 11.22
C VAL A 16 -5.08 0.48 12.13
N GLU A 17 -4.19 1.46 12.26
CA GLU A 17 -4.55 2.79 12.75
C GLU A 17 -4.70 3.70 11.54
N PRO A 18 -5.93 4.06 11.14
CA PRO A 18 -6.14 4.90 9.96
C PRO A 18 -5.63 6.32 10.21
N LEU A 19 -4.89 6.84 9.24
CA LEU A 19 -4.55 8.27 9.19
C LEU A 19 -5.74 9.07 8.65
N GLU A 20 -5.80 10.35 9.00
CA GLU A 20 -6.84 11.25 8.50
C GLU A 20 -6.82 11.31 6.96
N GLY A 21 -7.98 11.10 6.35
CA GLY A 21 -8.11 11.06 4.88
C GLY A 21 -7.83 9.69 4.23
N ALA A 22 -7.49 8.64 4.99
CA ALA A 22 -7.36 7.30 4.45
C ALA A 22 -8.74 6.72 4.05
N ASP A 23 -8.89 6.35 2.78
CA ASP A 23 -10.08 5.67 2.25
C ASP A 23 -9.81 4.17 2.05
N ALA A 24 -10.35 3.35 2.96
CA ALA A 24 -10.22 1.89 2.90
C ALA A 24 -11.10 1.25 1.79
N GLY A 25 -11.98 2.01 1.14
CA GLY A 25 -12.78 1.58 0.00
C GLY A 25 -12.06 1.62 -1.34
N LEU A 26 -10.83 2.18 -1.39
CA LEU A 26 -10.03 2.21 -2.61
C LEU A 26 -9.69 0.80 -3.09
N GLU A 27 -9.75 0.60 -4.41
CA GLU A 27 -9.47 -0.69 -5.05
C GLU A 27 -8.00 -0.79 -5.50
N ALA A 28 -7.29 -1.80 -5.01
CA ALA A 28 -5.94 -2.13 -5.44
C ALA A 28 -5.94 -3.41 -6.30
N GLY A 29 -5.18 -3.38 -7.41
CA GLY A 29 -4.99 -4.53 -8.30
C GLY A 29 -3.68 -5.29 -8.08
N ALA A 30 -2.80 -4.73 -7.25
CA ALA A 30 -1.51 -5.27 -6.88
C ALA A 30 -1.07 -4.67 -5.53
N VAL A 31 -0.07 -5.28 -4.90
CA VAL A 31 0.57 -4.82 -3.67
C VAL A 31 2.08 -4.82 -3.93
N GLU A 32 2.77 -3.72 -3.63
CA GLU A 32 4.19 -3.53 -3.96
C GLU A 32 4.96 -2.91 -2.79
N PHE A 33 6.18 -3.40 -2.54
CA PHE A 33 7.03 -2.96 -1.42
C PHE A 33 8.17 -2.05 -1.85
N SER A 34 8.49 -2.00 -3.15
CA SER A 34 9.49 -1.10 -3.70
C SER A 34 8.81 0.02 -4.49
N SER A 35 8.98 1.27 -4.08
CA SER A 35 8.48 2.45 -4.80
C SER A 35 8.85 2.45 -6.29
N ARG A 36 10.01 1.90 -6.65
CA ARG A 36 10.49 1.76 -8.04
C ARG A 36 9.66 0.81 -8.91
N GLY A 37 8.86 -0.06 -8.30
CA GLY A 37 7.98 -1.01 -8.99
C GLY A 37 6.49 -0.65 -8.87
N VAL A 38 6.16 0.47 -8.22
CA VAL A 38 4.78 0.91 -8.09
C VAL A 38 4.28 1.35 -9.45
N GLU A 39 3.13 0.81 -9.83
CA GLU A 39 2.41 1.10 -11.07
C GLU A 39 1.00 1.58 -10.73
N PRO A 40 0.32 2.33 -11.61
CA PRO A 40 -1.03 2.82 -11.33
C PRO A 40 -2.00 1.72 -10.88
N GLY A 41 -2.55 1.89 -9.68
CA GLY A 41 -3.49 0.94 -9.06
C GLY A 41 -2.85 -0.12 -8.17
N ALA A 42 -1.55 -0.04 -7.90
CA ALA A 42 -0.90 -0.80 -6.83
C ALA A 42 -1.07 -0.11 -5.47
N LEU A 43 -1.17 -0.91 -4.41
CA LEU A 43 -1.03 -0.46 -3.02
C LEU A 43 0.45 -0.55 -2.62
N PHE A 44 1.09 0.60 -2.40
CA PHE A 44 2.44 0.65 -1.85
C PHE A 44 2.41 0.42 -0.34
N PHE A 45 3.19 -0.55 0.16
CA PHE A 45 3.29 -0.81 1.60
C PHE A 45 4.72 -0.58 2.10
N CYS A 46 4.85 0.34 3.05
CA CYS A 46 6.12 0.81 3.58
C CYS A 46 6.60 -0.13 4.70
N VAL A 47 7.77 -0.73 4.53
CA VAL A 47 8.39 -1.60 5.54
C VAL A 47 9.73 -1.01 5.99
N PRO A 48 9.99 -0.87 7.30
CA PRO A 48 11.30 -0.49 7.81
C PRO A 48 12.34 -1.57 7.51
N GLY A 49 13.40 -1.19 6.80
CA GLY A 49 14.53 -2.05 6.48
C GLY A 49 15.81 -1.67 7.22
N THR A 50 16.86 -2.48 7.06
CA THR A 50 18.19 -2.20 7.66
C THR A 50 18.95 -1.09 6.93
N ALA A 51 18.59 -0.80 5.68
CA ALA A 51 19.27 0.17 4.83
C ALA A 51 18.39 1.39 4.48
N ALA A 52 17.07 1.23 4.53
CA ALA A 52 16.10 2.26 4.17
C ALA A 52 14.73 1.95 4.79
N ASP A 53 13.93 2.97 5.06
CA ASP A 53 12.53 2.85 5.46
C ASP A 53 11.64 3.21 4.26
N GLY A 54 10.66 2.36 3.93
CA GLY A 54 9.74 2.60 2.82
C GLY A 54 8.95 3.91 2.95
N HIS A 55 8.71 4.38 4.17
CA HIS A 55 7.98 5.62 4.41
C HIS A 55 8.67 6.85 3.80
N ASP A 56 10.00 6.83 3.72
CA ASP A 56 10.79 7.91 3.12
C ASP A 56 10.53 8.05 1.60
N TYR A 57 9.93 7.04 0.96
CA TYR A 57 9.64 7.00 -0.48
C TYR A 57 8.15 7.07 -0.81
N ALA A 58 7.27 7.28 0.17
CA ALA A 58 5.82 7.26 -0.02
C ALA A 58 5.33 8.37 -0.98
N ALA A 59 6.02 9.50 -1.05
CA ALA A 59 5.65 10.60 -1.95
C ALA A 59 6.04 10.35 -3.43
N ASP A 60 7.00 9.44 -3.68
CA ASP A 60 7.50 9.12 -5.02
C ASP A 60 6.83 7.88 -5.62
N ALA A 61 6.09 7.12 -4.82
CA ALA A 61 5.33 5.93 -5.21
C ALA A 61 4.02 6.30 -5.91
#